data_AF-A0A952FMD5-F1
#
_entry.id   AF-A0A952FMD5-F1
#
_cell.length_a   1.000
_cell.length_b   1.000
_cell.length_c   1.000
_cell.angle_alpha   90.00
_cell.angle_beta   90.00
_cell.angle_gamma   90.00
#
_symmetry.space_group_name_H-M   'P 1'
#
loop_
_entity.id
_entity.type
_entity.pdbx_description
1 polymer ?
#
loop_
_entity_poly.entity_id
_entity_poly.type
_entity_poly.pdbx_seq_one_letter_code
_entity_poly.pdbx_strand_id
1 'polypeptide(L)' 'MSSSESAAWHGTTILAVRKNGHVVIAGDGQVTAGNTVMKGTARKVRRLGDGSVIAGFAGATADAMALFERLEAKLEKHPG' A
#
# COMPACT_ATOMS: atom_id res chain seq x y z
N MET A 1 -17.65 8.28 -30.25
CA MET A 1 -18.37 7.22 -29.50
C MET A 1 -17.61 5.93 -29.77
N SER A 2 -17.07 5.16 -28.82
CA SER A 2 -17.38 4.99 -27.40
C SER A 2 -16.13 4.48 -26.68
N SER A 3 -15.81 5.16 -25.59
CA SER A 3 -15.27 4.66 -24.32
C SER A 3 -13.93 3.92 -24.32
N SER A 4 -12.89 4.63 -23.87
CA SER A 4 -11.73 4.05 -23.22
C SER A 4 -12.19 3.18 -22.05
N GLU A 5 -12.07 1.86 -22.17
CA GLU A 5 -12.08 1.00 -20.99
C GLU A 5 -10.78 1.25 -20.22
N SER A 6 -10.84 2.20 -19.28
CA SER A 6 -9.91 2.22 -18.16
C SER A 6 -10.03 0.86 -17.48
N ALA A 7 -9.04 -0.01 -17.68
CA ALA A 7 -8.92 -1.26 -16.94
C ALA A 7 -9.11 -0.93 -15.45
N ALA A 8 -10.27 -1.31 -14.90
CA ALA A 8 -10.63 -0.96 -13.54
C ALA A 8 -9.81 -1.87 -12.61
N TRP A 9 -8.63 -1.39 -12.21
CA TRP A 9 -7.84 -2.01 -11.16
C TRP A 9 -8.70 -2.07 -9.90
N HIS A 10 -9.15 -3.27 -9.51
CA HIS A 10 -9.84 -3.45 -8.24
C HIS A 10 -8.85 -3.17 -7.11
N GLY A 11 -9.15 -2.12 -6.34
CA GLY A 11 -8.26 -1.55 -5.35
C GLY A 11 -8.12 -2.44 -4.12
N THR A 12 -7.00 -2.26 -3.42
CA THR A 12 -6.82 -2.76 -2.05
C THR A 12 -7.47 -1.77 -1.08
N THR A 13 -8.17 -2.29 -0.10
CA THR A 13 -8.61 -1.59 1.10
C THR A 13 -7.51 -1.66 2.16
N ILE A 14 -7.11 -0.49 2.67
CA ILE A 14 -6.27 -0.37 3.86
C ILE A 14 -7.13 0.18 5.00
N LEU A 15 -7.10 -0.48 6.15
CA LEU A 15 -7.77 -0.04 7.38
C LEU A 15 -6.71 0.30 8.44
N ALA A 16 -6.99 1.34 9.23
CA ALA A 16 -6.19 1.70 10.39
C ALA A 16 -7.11 1.83 11.62
N VAL A 17 -6.71 1.17 12.70
CA VAL A 17 -7.40 1.25 13.99
C VAL A 17 -6.41 1.75 15.04
N ARG A 18 -6.84 2.75 15.83
CA ARG A 18 -6.10 3.25 16.99
C ARG A 18 -6.94 3.04 18.24
N LYS A 19 -6.37 2.36 19.23
CA LYS A 19 -7.04 2.11 20.52
C LYS A 19 -6.01 1.96 21.62
N ASN A 20 -6.24 2.60 22.78
CA ASN A 20 -5.40 2.48 23.98
C ASN A 20 -3.91 2.69 23.71
N GLY A 21 -3.54 3.72 22.95
CA GLY A 21 -2.13 4.00 22.60
C GLY A 21 -1.51 3.07 21.55
N HIS A 22 -2.25 2.07 21.05
CA HIS A 22 -1.79 1.13 20.03
C HIS A 22 -2.40 1.47 18.67
N VAL A 23 -1.63 1.25 17.61
CA VAL A 23 -2.06 1.40 16.22
C VAL A 23 -1.90 0.07 15.49
N VAL A 24 -2.93 -0.32 14.76
CA VAL A 24 -2.93 -1.49 13.87
C VAL A 24 -3.29 -1.02 12.46
N ILE A 25 -2.53 -1.48 11.47
CA ILE A 25 -2.87 -1.33 10.06
C ILE A 25 -3.09 -2.71 9.46
N ALA A 26 -4.18 -2.87 8.72
CA ALA A 26 -4.52 -4.08 7.99
C ALA A 26 -4.86 -3.73 6.54
N GLY A 27 -4.65 -4.66 5.62
CA GLY A 27 -5.07 -4.52 4.24
C GLY A 27 -5.41 -5.86 3.62
N ASP A 28 -6.32 -5.87 2.66
CA ASP A 28 -6.56 -7.08 1.87
C ASP A 28 -5.43 -7.27 0.84
N GLY A 29 -4.86 -8.47 0.79
CA GLY A 29 -3.70 -8.79 -0.05
C GLY A 29 -4.00 -8.94 -1.54
N GLN A 30 -5.10 -8.34 -2.01
CA GLN A 30 -5.60 -8.54 -3.36
C GLN A 30 -4.82 -7.70 -4.38
N VAL A 31 -4.32 -8.37 -5.42
CA VAL A 31 -3.77 -7.74 -6.63
C VAL A 31 -4.45 -8.41 -7.82
N THR A 32 -5.11 -7.63 -8.66
CA THR A 32 -5.83 -8.11 -9.85
C THR A 32 -5.30 -7.46 -11.11
N ALA A 33 -5.12 -8.24 -12.17
CA ALA A 33 -4.89 -7.76 -13.53
C ALA A 33 -6.09 -8.19 -14.39
N GLY A 34 -6.97 -7.25 -14.73
CA GLY A 34 -8.29 -7.58 -15.31
C GLY A 34 -9.14 -8.41 -14.33
N ASN A 35 -9.69 -9.54 -14.79
CA ASN A 35 -10.47 -10.47 -13.96
C ASN A 35 -9.61 -11.51 -13.21
N THR A 36 -8.28 -11.46 -13.35
CA THR A 36 -7.38 -12.47 -12.77
C THR A 36 -6.70 -11.93 -11.51
N VAL A 37 -6.88 -12.62 -10.38
CA VAL A 37 -6.14 -12.35 -9.14
C VAL A 37 -4.70 -12.86 -9.29
N MET A 38 -3.73 -11.96 -9.43
CA MET A 38 -2.31 -12.30 -9.46
C MET A 38 -1.74 -12.30 -8.05
N LYS A 39 -1.58 -13.51 -7.47
CA LYS A 39 -0.78 -13.88 -6.27
C LYS A 39 -0.94 -12.99 -5.02
N GLY A 40 -1.44 -13.61 -3.94
CA GLY A 40 -1.59 -13.05 -2.59
C GLY A 40 -0.29 -12.80 -1.80
N THR A 41 0.80 -12.41 -2.47
CA THR A 41 2.11 -12.09 -1.83
C THR A 41 2.42 -10.59 -1.78
N ALA A 42 1.52 -9.73 -2.28
CA ALA A 42 1.71 -8.29 -2.18
C ALA A 42 1.55 -7.81 -0.73
N ARG A 43 2.67 -7.54 -0.06
CA ARG A 43 2.67 -6.91 1.26
C ARG A 43 2.46 -5.39 1.11
N LYS A 44 1.19 -4.98 1.03
CA LYS A 44 0.80 -3.57 0.93
C LYS A 44 0.83 -2.82 2.26
N VAL A 45 1.05 -3.54 3.36
CA VAL A 45 1.40 -2.99 4.67
C VAL A 45 2.86 -3.32 4.96
N ARG A 46 3.67 -2.31 5.24
CA ARG A 46 5.10 -2.45 5.54
C ARG A 46 5.47 -1.59 6.74
N ARG A 47 6.50 -2.01 7.46
CA ARG A 47 7.22 -1.14 8.39
C ARG A 47 8.35 -0.45 7.64
N LEU A 48 8.57 0.83 7.94
CA LEU A 48 9.60 1.68 7.32
C LEU A 48 10.51 2.27 8.40
N GLY A 49 11.67 2.79 7.98
CA GLY A 49 12.69 3.34 8.87
C GLY A 49 13.28 2.26 9.77
N ASP A 50 13.43 2.55 11.06
CA ASP A 50 13.83 1.58 12.09
C ASP A 50 12.69 0.66 12.55
N GLY A 51 11.55 0.70 11.85
CA GLY A 51 10.34 -0.05 12.18
C GLY A 51 9.34 0.71 13.06
N SER A 52 9.63 1.98 13.39
CA SER A 52 8.73 2.90 14.08
C SER A 52 7.54 3.37 13.25
N VAL A 53 7.66 3.35 11.91
CA VAL A 53 6.60 3.79 11.00
C VAL A 53 5.91 2.58 10.38
N ILE A 54 4.57 2.57 10.41
CA ILE A 54 3.73 1.58 9.71
C ILE A 54 3.06 2.30 8.55
N ALA A 55 3.26 1.81 7.32
CA ALA A 55 2.68 2.38 6.12
C ALA A 55 1.84 1.34 5.36
N GLY A 56 0.68 1.77 4.87
CA GLY A 56 -0.19 0.97 4.01
C GLY A 56 -0.50 1.72 2.72
N PHE A 57 -0.61 1.02 1.59
CA PHE A 57 -0.93 1.63 0.30
C PHE A 57 -2.12 0.99 -0.40
N ALA A 58 -3.12 1.81 -0.74
CA ALA A 58 -4.27 1.44 -1.55
C ALA A 58 -4.09 2.02 -2.97
N GLY A 59 -3.86 1.15 -3.95
CA GLY A 59 -3.64 1.55 -5.34
C GLY A 59 -2.78 0.57 -6.13
N ALA A 60 -2.26 1.03 -7.26
CA ALA A 60 -1.38 0.26 -8.13
C ALA A 60 -0.09 -0.14 -7.41
N THR A 61 0.33 -1.40 -7.58
CA THR A 61 1.48 -1.95 -6.86
C THR A 61 2.79 -1.24 -7.22
N ALA A 62 2.96 -0.80 -8.47
CA ALA A 62 4.16 -0.08 -8.91
C ALA A 62 4.31 1.28 -8.23
N ASP A 63 3.22 2.06 -8.15
CA ASP A 63 3.21 3.35 -7.45
C ASP A 63 3.47 3.17 -5.95
N ALA A 64 2.95 2.10 -5.36
CA ALA A 64 3.19 1.76 -3.96
C ALA A 64 4.68 1.58 -3.67
N MET A 65 5.40 0.84 -4.53
CA MET A 65 6.84 0.62 -4.38
C MET A 65 7.62 1.93 -4.47
N ALA A 66 7.36 2.74 -5.49
CA ALA A 66 8.03 4.02 -5.68
C ALA A 66 7.79 4.99 -4.51
N LEU A 67 6.57 5.04 -3.98
CA LEU A 67 6.23 5.91 -2.87
C LEU A 67 6.84 5.44 -1.54
N PHE A 68 6.89 4.13 -1.30
CA PHE A 68 7.59 3.60 -0.13
C PHE A 68 9.09 3.92 -0.17
N GLU A 69 9.77 3.70 -1.30
CA GLU A 69 11.18 4.04 -1.46
C GLU A 69 11.43 5.54 -1.20
N ARG A 70 10.56 6.40 -1.75
CA ARG A 70 10.67 7.85 -1.56
C ARG A 70 10.45 8.27 -0.10
N LEU A 71 9.52 7.62 0.60
CA LEU A 71 9.26 7.89 2.02
C LEU A 71 10.40 7.40 2.91
N GLU A 72 10.93 6.21 2.65
CA GLU A 72 12.08 5.63 3.34
C GLU A 72 13.30 6.58 3.25
N ALA A 73 13.62 7.03 2.03
CA ALA A 73 14.71 7.98 1.81
C ALA A 73 14.49 9.35 2.50
N LYS A 74 13.22 9.73 2.77
CA LYS A 74 12.91 10.95 3.53
C LYS A 74 13.09 10.74 5.02
N LEU A 75 12.67 9.59 5.56
CA LEU A 75 12.86 9.23 6.97
C LEU A 75 14.34 9.11 7.32
N GLU A 76 15.16 8.51 6.45
CA GLU A 76 16.61 8.45 6.64
C GLU A 76 17.25 9.85 6.72
N LYS A 77 16.78 10.79 5.88
CA LYS A 77 17.28 12.17 5.87
C LYS A 77 16.79 13.02 7.04
N HIS A 78 15.68 12.62 7.68
CA HIS A 78 15.04 13.37 8.76
C HIS A 78 14.59 12.38 9.84
N PRO A 79 15.53 11.84 10.64
CA PRO A 79 15.24 10.74 11.58
C PRO A 79 14.34 11.11 12.77
N GLY A 80 13.90 12.38 12.87
CA GLY A 80 13.17 12.91 14.02
C GLY A 80 14.04 13.80 14.88
#